data_AF-A0A4C9G144-F1
#
_entry.id   AF-A0A4C9G144-F1
#
_cell.length_a   1.000
_cell.length_b   1.000
_cell.length_c   1.000
_cell.angle_alpha   90.00
_cell.angle_beta   90.00
_cell.angle_gamma   90.00
#
_symmetry.space_group_name_H-M   'P 1'
#
loop_
_entity.id
_entity.type
_entity.pdbx_description
1 polymer ?
#
loop_
_entity_poly.entity_id
_entity_poly.type
_entity_poly.pdbx_seq_one_letter_code
_entity_poly.pdbx_strand_id
1 'polypeptide(L)'
;MWAVKLQQMQDGRLYIAGIGAGIENTPDGMQSQVLLAADRIAMVNPANGNTTPLFVAQGDQLFLNEVFMSRATIDFAEITGVLRSSGFEVRGQGGWDLSRELNCFRVDDENNVIRVRMGRLF
;
A
#
# COMPACT_ATOMS: atom_id res chain seq x y z
N MET A 1 -7.16 21.44 -26.35
CA MET A 1 -8.40 20.69 -26.11
C MET A 1 -7.98 19.34 -25.54
N TRP A 2 -8.23 19.07 -24.26
CA TRP A 2 -7.97 17.76 -23.67
C TRP A 2 -9.22 16.89 -23.92
N ALA A 3 -9.03 15.68 -24.43
CA ALA A 3 -10.10 14.75 -24.74
C ALA A 3 -10.00 13.56 -23.80
N VAL A 4 -11.05 13.37 -23.01
CA VAL A 4 -11.25 12.19 -22.19
C VAL A 4 -11.98 11.16 -23.05
N LYS A 5 -11.32 10.03 -23.36
CA LYS A 5 -11.91 8.95 -24.14
C LYS A 5 -12.43 7.86 -23.23
N LEU A 6 -13.71 7.55 -23.37
CA LEU A 6 -14.40 6.49 -22.64
C LEU A 6 -14.34 5.19 -23.41
N GLN A 7 -14.16 4.08 -22.70
CA GLN A 7 -14.33 2.73 -23.25
C GLN A 7 -15.28 1.95 -22.35
N GLN A 8 -16.13 1.15 -22.99
CA GLN A 8 -17.19 0.38 -22.37
C GLN A 8 -16.73 -1.07 -22.21
N MET A 9 -16.87 -1.66 -21.02
CA MET A 9 -16.70 -3.11 -20.82
C MET A 9 -17.98 -3.86 -21.21
N GLN A 10 -17.87 -5.18 -21.45
CA GLN A 10 -18.97 -6.06 -21.84
C GLN A 10 -20.15 -6.12 -20.84
N ASP A 11 -19.97 -5.63 -19.62
CA ASP A 11 -20.99 -5.58 -18.56
C ASP A 11 -21.81 -4.26 -18.54
N GLY A 12 -21.56 -3.34 -19.47
CA GLY A 12 -22.30 -2.09 -19.60
C GLY A 12 -21.88 -0.99 -18.63
N ARG A 13 -20.81 -1.17 -17.83
CA ARG A 13 -20.31 -0.13 -16.94
C ARG A 13 -19.53 0.95 -17.69
N LEU A 14 -19.93 2.20 -17.48
CA LEU A 14 -19.28 3.40 -17.98
C LEU A 14 -18.26 3.90 -16.94
N TYR A 15 -17.00 4.07 -17.33
CA TYR A 15 -15.99 4.74 -16.51
C TYR A 15 -15.48 6.00 -17.23
N ILE A 16 -15.60 7.16 -16.59
CA ILE A 16 -15.00 8.45 -16.99
C ILE A 16 -13.91 8.73 -15.93
N ALA A 17 -12.59 8.69 -16.16
CA ALA A 17 -11.69 9.07 -17.27
C ALA A 17 -11.28 10.55 -17.31
N GLY A 18 -11.71 11.36 -16.33
CA GLY A 18 -11.27 12.76 -16.18
C GLY A 18 -9.86 12.88 -15.61
N ILE A 19 -8.84 12.94 -16.47
CA ILE A 19 -7.47 13.32 -16.11
C ILE A 19 -7.26 14.78 -16.53
N GLY A 20 -7.16 15.68 -15.55
CA GLY A 20 -6.64 17.02 -15.80
C GLY A 20 -5.11 16.95 -15.77
N ALA A 21 -4.47 16.99 -16.94
CA ALA A 21 -3.01 17.09 -17.06
C ALA A 21 -2.63 18.53 -17.41
N GLY A 22 -1.85 19.18 -16.56
CA GLY A 22 -1.39 20.56 -16.74
C GLY A 22 0.11 20.67 -16.49
N ILE A 23 0.73 21.66 -17.15
CA ILE A 23 2.11 22.08 -16.90
C ILE A 23 2.02 23.45 -16.23
N GLU A 24 2.47 23.53 -14.97
CA GLU A 24 2.62 24.80 -14.28
C GLU A 24 4.07 25.27 -14.35
N ASN A 25 4.25 26.54 -14.70
CA ASN A 25 5.55 27.18 -14.75
C ASN A 25 5.78 27.87 -13.40
N THR A 26 6.41 27.16 -12.47
CA THR A 26 6.82 27.74 -11.18
C THR A 26 8.20 28.39 -11.33
N PRO A 27 8.57 29.36 -10.48
CA PRO A 27 9.94 29.92 -10.46
C PRO A 27 11.04 28.85 -10.30
N ASP A 28 10.70 27.68 -9.75
CA ASP A 28 11.60 26.54 -9.51
C ASP A 28 11.60 25.51 -10.66
N GLY A 29 10.86 25.77 -11.75
CA GLY A 29 10.84 24.94 -12.95
C GLY A 29 9.46 24.39 -13.33
N MET A 30 9.46 23.60 -14.41
CA MET A 30 8.27 23.04 -15.03
C MET A 30 7.73 21.84 -14.22
N GLN A 31 6.54 21.97 -13.63
CA GLN A 31 5.90 20.91 -12.86
C GLN A 31 4.68 20.38 -13.63
N SER A 32 4.66 19.07 -13.89
CA SER A 32 3.52 18.39 -14.50
C SER A 32 2.70 17.71 -13.43
N GLN A 33 1.38 17.95 -13.41
CA GLN A 33 0.47 17.37 -12.41
C GLN A 33 -0.73 16.70 -13.07
N VAL A 34 -1.23 15.64 -12.42
CA VAL A 34 -2.50 14.98 -12.74
C VAL A 34 -3.41 15.09 -11.53
N LEU A 35 -4.52 15.83 -11.69
CA LEU A 35 -5.55 15.96 -10.66
C LEU A 35 -6.76 15.11 -11.05
N LEU A 36 -7.26 14.34 -10.08
CA LEU A 36 -8.43 13.46 -10.23
C LEU A 36 -9.51 13.90 -9.23
N ALA A 37 -10.66 14.31 -9.74
CA ALA A 37 -11.84 14.63 -8.92
C ALA A 37 -12.89 13.54 -9.14
N ALA A 38 -13.03 12.63 -8.18
CA ALA A 38 -13.98 11.52 -8.22
C ALA A 38 -14.35 11.05 -6.81
N ASP A 39 -15.60 10.61 -6.62
CA ASP A 39 -16.06 10.05 -5.33
C ASP A 39 -15.35 8.73 -4.98
N ARG A 40 -14.88 8.00 -6.00
CA ARG A 40 -14.20 6.73 -5.86
C ARG A 40 -13.27 6.46 -7.05
N ILE A 41 -12.01 6.12 -6.76
CA ILE A 41 -11.02 5.66 -7.73
C ILE A 41 -10.64 4.23 -7.37
N ALA A 42 -10.77 3.30 -8.31
CA ALA A 42 -10.40 1.91 -8.09
C ALA A 42 -9.62 1.37 -9.29
N MET A 43 -8.48 0.73 -9.03
CA MET A 43 -7.73 0.01 -10.04
C MET A 43 -8.11 -1.47 -9.98
N VAL A 44 -8.78 -1.98 -11.01
CA VAL A 44 -9.18 -3.38 -11.12
C VAL A 44 -8.39 -4.06 -12.24
N ASN A 45 -7.99 -5.32 -12.02
CA ASN A 45 -7.41 -6.15 -13.08
C ASN A 45 -8.43 -7.19 -13.54
N PRO A 46 -9.16 -6.95 -14.65
CA PRO A 46 -10.20 -7.86 -15.12
C PRO A 46 -9.66 -9.18 -15.67
N ALA A 47 -8.35 -9.28 -15.96
CA ALA A 47 -7.75 -10.41 -16.66
C ALA A 47 -7.80 -11.73 -15.87
N ASN A 48 -7.94 -11.66 -14.54
CA ASN A 48 -7.88 -12.85 -13.67
C ASN A 48 -9.25 -13.33 -13.18
N GLY A 49 -10.36 -12.77 -13.69
CA GLY A 49 -11.71 -13.03 -13.15
C GLY A 49 -11.90 -12.55 -11.70
N ASN A 50 -10.89 -11.85 -11.16
CA ASN A 50 -10.84 -11.40 -9.78
C ASN A 50 -11.42 -9.98 -9.70
N THR A 51 -12.55 -9.84 -9.00
CA THR A 51 -13.25 -8.56 -8.84
C THR A 51 -12.64 -7.67 -7.77
N THR A 52 -11.63 -8.16 -7.03
CA THR A 52 -11.00 -7.40 -5.96
C THR A 52 -10.05 -6.34 -6.55
N PRO A 53 -10.32 -5.04 -6.31
CA PRO A 53 -9.47 -3.96 -6.80
C PRO A 53 -8.10 -3.98 -6.11
N LEU A 54 -7.02 -3.65 -6.82
CA LEU A 54 -5.66 -3.51 -6.29
C LEU A 54 -5.58 -2.40 -5.24
N PHE A 55 -6.16 -1.25 -5.55
CA PHE A 55 -6.40 -0.18 -4.57
C PHE A 55 -7.75 0.48 -4.82
N VAL A 56 -8.32 1.04 -3.76
CA VAL A 56 -9.52 1.90 -3.82
C VAL A 56 -9.24 3.14 -2.99
N ALA A 57 -9.30 4.31 -3.61
CA ALA A 57 -9.45 5.57 -2.89
C ALA A 57 -10.94 5.93 -2.89
N GLN A 58 -11.52 6.10 -1.71
CA GLN A 58 -12.93 6.47 -1.57
C GLN A 58 -13.12 7.29 -0.30
N GLY A 59 -13.79 8.44 -0.43
CA GLY A 59 -13.78 9.45 0.62
C GLY A 59 -12.34 9.84 0.98
N ASP A 60 -12.03 9.86 2.28
CA ASP A 60 -10.70 10.23 2.80
C ASP A 60 -9.80 9.00 3.10
N GLN A 61 -10.15 7.83 2.57
CA GLN A 61 -9.46 6.58 2.87
C GLN A 61 -8.89 5.92 1.62
N LEU A 62 -7.70 5.32 1.79
CA LEU A 62 -7.05 4.48 0.80
C LEU A 62 -7.05 3.03 1.29
N PHE A 63 -7.68 2.15 0.52
CA PHE A 63 -7.72 0.71 0.74
C PHE A 63 -6.77 0.02 -0.22
N LEU A 64 -5.91 -0.85 0.32
CA LEU A 64 -4.88 -1.58 -0.39
C LEU A 64 -4.92 -3.03 0.08
N ASN A 65 -4.89 -4.00 -0.83
CA ASN A 65 -4.86 -5.42 -0.44
C ASN A 65 -3.45 -5.86 -0.06
N GLU A 66 -2.50 -5.58 -0.94
CA GLU A 66 -1.09 -5.94 -0.79
C GLU A 66 -0.24 -4.85 -1.45
N VAL A 67 0.83 -4.45 -0.79
CA VAL A 67 1.74 -3.42 -1.30
C VAL A 67 3.18 -3.89 -1.19
N PHE A 68 3.87 -3.86 -2.33
CA PHE A 68 5.32 -4.03 -2.40
C PHE A 68 5.96 -2.66 -2.63
N MET A 69 6.84 -2.23 -1.73
CA MET A 69 7.50 -0.92 -1.80
C MET A 69 8.96 -0.99 -1.32
N SER A 70 9.82 -0.13 -1.88
CA SER A 70 11.24 -0.07 -1.51
C SER A 70 11.46 0.61 -0.14
N ARG A 71 10.65 1.61 0.19
CA ARG A 71 10.73 2.35 1.46
C ARG A 71 9.37 2.93 1.84
N ALA A 72 9.05 2.87 3.13
CA ALA A 72 7.96 3.61 3.76
C ALA A 72 8.53 4.57 4.81
N THR A 73 8.05 5.81 4.83
CA THR A 73 8.26 6.74 5.94
C THR A 73 6.89 7.11 6.48
N ILE A 74 6.64 6.86 7.76
CA ILE A 74 5.33 7.02 8.37
C ILE A 74 5.51 7.83 9.67
N ASP A 75 4.79 8.95 9.78
CA ASP A 75 4.79 9.77 11.00
C ASP A 75 4.04 9.05 12.13
N PHE A 76 2.88 8.48 11.81
CA PHE A 76 2.08 7.68 12.73
C PHE A 76 1.33 6.55 12.02
N ALA A 77 1.26 5.36 12.65
CA ALA A 77 0.49 4.21 12.19
C ALA A 77 -0.22 3.51 13.36
N GLU A 78 -1.47 3.09 13.15
CA GLU A 78 -2.16 2.13 14.00
C GLU A 78 -2.10 0.73 13.37
N ILE A 79 -1.74 -0.27 14.17
CA ILE A 79 -1.65 -1.67 13.75
C ILE A 79 -2.70 -2.44 14.54
N THR A 80 -3.74 -2.90 13.84
CA THR A 80 -4.87 -3.60 14.46
C THR A 80 -4.57 -5.06 14.79
N GLY A 81 -3.64 -5.67 14.05
CA GLY A 81 -3.19 -7.05 14.26
C GLY A 81 -1.71 -7.11 14.56
N VAL A 82 -0.92 -7.41 13.52
CA VAL A 82 0.47 -7.81 13.66
C VAL A 82 1.34 -7.14 12.59
N LEU A 83 2.56 -6.72 12.98
CA LEU A 83 3.65 -6.38 12.07
C LEU A 83 4.81 -7.34 12.32
N ARG A 84 5.28 -8.04 11.28
CA ARG A 84 6.14 -9.22 11.45
C ARG A 84 7.02 -9.45 10.24
N SER A 85 8.16 -10.13 10.44
CA SER A 85 8.99 -10.63 9.34
C SER A 85 8.32 -11.78 8.58
N SER A 86 8.68 -11.95 7.30
CA SER A 86 8.31 -13.18 6.58
C SER A 86 8.89 -14.41 7.29
N GLY A 87 8.10 -15.49 7.37
CA GLY A 87 8.57 -16.78 7.88
C GLY A 87 8.58 -16.96 9.40
N PHE A 88 8.21 -15.96 10.21
CA PHE A 88 8.30 -16.07 11.69
C PHE A 88 7.45 -17.21 12.29
N GLU A 89 6.32 -17.57 11.70
CA GLU A 89 5.50 -18.72 12.16
C GLU A 89 6.06 -20.08 11.70
N VAL A 90 7.04 -20.06 10.81
CA VAL A 90 7.67 -21.28 10.30
C VAL A 90 8.77 -21.71 11.26
N ARG A 91 8.58 -22.91 11.82
CA ARG A 91 9.58 -23.53 12.70
C ARG A 91 10.94 -23.60 12.00
N GLY A 92 11.98 -23.11 12.66
CA GLY A 92 13.33 -23.14 12.12
C GLY A 92 13.74 -21.93 11.27
N GLN A 93 12.91 -20.90 11.12
CA GLN A 93 13.29 -19.69 10.35
C GLN A 93 13.64 -18.49 11.23
N GLY A 94 13.20 -18.48 12.48
CA GLY A 94 13.34 -17.32 13.36
C GLY A 94 12.63 -16.09 12.79
N GLY A 95 12.87 -14.92 13.39
CA GLY A 95 12.35 -13.65 12.90
C GLY A 95 11.91 -12.72 14.04
N TRP A 96 11.07 -11.75 13.70
CA TRP A 96 10.52 -10.81 14.66
C TRP A 96 9.01 -10.60 14.46
N ASP A 97 8.33 -10.33 15.56
CA ASP A 97 6.88 -10.15 15.62
C ASP A 97 6.52 -9.05 16.62
N LEU A 98 5.74 -8.07 16.16
CA LEU A 98 5.04 -7.10 16.99
C LEU A 98 3.55 -7.42 16.94
N SER A 99 3.01 -8.00 18.01
CA SER A 99 1.64 -8.51 18.04
C SER A 99 0.80 -7.82 19.10
N ARG A 100 -0.35 -7.25 18.67
CA ARG A 100 -1.39 -6.77 19.57
C ARG A 100 -2.01 -7.92 20.36
N GLU A 101 -2.23 -9.06 19.73
CA GLU A 101 -2.90 -10.22 20.33
C GLU A 101 -2.08 -10.82 21.47
N LEU A 102 -0.76 -10.94 21.28
CA LEU A 102 0.15 -11.45 22.30
C LEU A 102 0.61 -10.36 23.28
N ASN A 103 0.27 -9.10 23.00
CA ASN A 103 0.71 -7.93 23.76
C ASN A 103 2.24 -7.91 23.98
N CYS A 104 3.01 -8.28 22.94
CA CYS A 104 4.47 -8.36 23.04
C CYS A 104 5.18 -8.05 21.72
N PHE A 105 6.42 -7.60 21.84
CA PHE A 105 7.42 -7.66 20.77
C PHE A 105 8.35 -8.86 21.03
N ARG A 106 8.49 -9.75 20.05
CA ARG A 106 9.26 -10.99 20.17
C ARG A 106 10.28 -11.10 19.03
N VAL A 107 11.47 -11.57 19.35
CA VAL A 107 12.55 -11.82 18.39
C VAL A 107 13.18 -13.17 18.71
N ASP A 108 12.96 -14.14 17.84
CA ASP A 108 13.41 -15.51 18.02
C ASP A 108 14.40 -15.89 16.92
N ASP A 109 15.35 -16.75 17.24
CA ASP A 109 16.14 -17.45 16.24
C ASP A 109 15.44 -18.73 15.75
N GLU A 110 16.10 -19.43 14.82
CA GLU A 110 15.63 -20.70 14.25
C GLU A 110 15.41 -21.80 15.31
N ASN A 111 16.00 -21.67 16.49
CA ASN A 111 15.89 -22.62 17.61
C ASN A 111 14.88 -22.17 18.68
N ASN A 112 14.04 -21.18 18.40
CA ASN A 112 13.09 -20.56 19.33
C ASN A 112 13.76 -19.93 20.56
N VAL A 113 15.02 -19.48 20.43
CA VAL A 113 15.71 -18.75 21.49
C VAL A 113 15.53 -17.26 21.25
N ILE A 114 15.12 -16.54 22.29
CA ILE A 114 15.02 -15.08 22.24
C ILE A 114 16.42 -14.49 22.05
N ARG A 115 16.64 -13.81 20.92
CA ARG A 115 17.91 -13.13 20.64
C ARG A 115 17.71 -11.63 20.57
N VAL A 116 18.13 -10.94 21.63
CA VAL A 116 18.14 -9.48 21.68
C VAL A 116 19.57 -8.99 21.73
N ARG A 117 19.99 -8.21 20.73
CA ARG A 117 21.24 -7.44 20.78
C ARG A 117 20.89 -5.98 21.01
N MET A 118 21.06 -5.52 22.24
CA MET A 118 20.88 -4.10 22.57
C MET A 118 22.22 -3.36 22.46
N GLY A 119 22.31 -2.45 21.51
CA GLY A 119 23.42 -1.52 21.36
C GLY A 119 24.73 -2.12 20.84
N ARG A 120 25.72 -1.24 20.74
CA ARG A 120 27.12 -1.55 20.46
C ARG A 120 27.91 -1.12 21.70
N LEU A 121 28.62 -2.06 22.33
CA LEU A 121 29.68 -1.70 23.27
C LEU A 121 30.76 -0.98 22.47
N PHE A 122 31.08 0.25 22.89
CA PHE A 122 32.14 1.06 22.29
C PHE A 122 33.50 0.39 22.42
#